data_AF-A0A2A4K0G2-F1
#
_entry.id   AF-A0A2A4K0G2-F1
#
_cell.length_a   1.000
_cell.length_b   1.000
_cell.length_c   1.000
_cell.angle_alpha   90.00
_cell.angle_beta   90.00
_cell.angle_gamma   90.00
#
_symmetry.space_group_name_H-M   'P 1'
#
loop_
_entity.id
_entity.type
_entity.pdbx_description
1 polymer ?
#
loop_
_entity_poly.entity_id
_entity_poly.type
_entity_poly.pdbx_seq_one_letter_code
_entity_poly.pdbx_strand_id
1 'polypeptide(L)'
;MISNLKKKKTWFKPMFDFDDDEKSKRTKYSTQIQKVPENEPVEDEVTKNTQQTKIIIKDHKHWMKNFEPVSVEDLAVHNKKVQEVEEWVKTVSNNNNSDMLVMTGPVGCGKTATLRVLTAKYHVRITEWITPVDIDIPSENGEYEFKQRQSAKFLDFILNAANFTSLLDDNSRKLVLVEDFPNTFLRTPSEFTEVLQQYKVRAKSPIVFICSESHTDSKNSAANIFTPSLKEQFNMHHISFNSVAPTNLKAALKRVANIINKNHTAVYNSPTADVIECVVNSSAGDVRSAVLNLHFACLKGGCKQNMDTSIVQGKETKSRTTRKKKQSSSKFMSLGKDQTVSILHGVGRVLNPKVIESDTGCKKLSHSPEEIIEQFISQPISFVNFLEENYLPHFSNIDHVDKAASAISDADFMLAEWREKMCQEYGLYTAVASLMLANKAPVSAWNPVRGPKNMKIQYPLVDT
;
A
#
# COMPACT_ATOMS: atom_id res chain seq x y z
N MET A 1 15.48 49.55 -57.10
CA MET A 1 16.47 49.86 -56.05
C MET A 1 15.75 49.75 -54.70
N ILE A 2 15.77 48.56 -54.09
CA ILE A 2 16.54 48.20 -52.89
C ILE A 2 16.14 49.01 -51.64
N SER A 3 15.38 48.41 -50.73
CA SER A 3 15.92 47.94 -49.43
C SER A 3 14.83 47.32 -48.55
N ASN A 4 15.17 46.16 -47.97
CA ASN A 4 14.33 45.32 -47.12
C ASN A 4 14.12 45.93 -45.72
N LEU A 5 12.86 46.01 -45.25
CA LEU A 5 12.53 46.17 -43.83
C LEU A 5 11.70 44.98 -43.33
N LYS A 6 12.33 44.14 -42.48
CA LYS A 6 11.67 43.08 -41.73
C LYS A 6 11.03 43.65 -40.46
N LYS A 7 9.73 43.42 -40.29
CA LYS A 7 8.95 43.65 -39.06
C LYS A 7 9.33 42.65 -37.98
N LYS A 8 9.44 43.08 -36.71
CA LYS A 8 9.21 42.21 -35.54
C LYS A 8 8.38 42.96 -34.50
N LYS A 9 7.30 42.29 -34.06
CA LYS A 9 6.33 42.71 -33.06
C LYS A 9 6.88 42.45 -31.65
N THR A 10 6.57 43.37 -30.75
CA THR A 10 6.83 43.40 -29.31
C THR A 10 5.89 42.49 -28.52
N TRP A 11 6.41 41.76 -27.53
CA TRP A 11 5.63 41.27 -26.38
C TRP A 11 6.44 41.51 -25.08
N PHE A 12 5.71 41.87 -24.03
CA PHE A 12 6.08 42.31 -22.68
C PHE A 12 7.33 41.70 -21.98
N LYS A 13 8.01 42.54 -21.20
CA LYS A 13 8.96 42.21 -20.11
C LYS A 13 8.21 41.92 -18.80
N PRO A 14 8.65 40.97 -17.95
CA PRO A 14 8.23 40.88 -16.55
C PRO A 14 8.93 41.95 -15.69
N MET A 15 8.14 42.62 -14.86
CA MET A 15 8.55 43.45 -13.72
C MET A 15 9.19 42.58 -12.63
N PHE A 16 10.43 42.86 -12.26
CA PHE A 16 10.98 42.82 -10.89
C PHE A 16 12.43 43.33 -11.01
N ASP A 17 12.55 44.66 -11.08
CA ASP A 17 13.81 45.38 -11.00
C ASP A 17 13.52 46.56 -10.06
N PHE A 18 14.07 46.51 -8.84
CA PHE A 18 14.07 47.61 -7.89
C PHE A 18 15.54 47.97 -7.64
N ASP A 19 15.93 49.05 -8.31
CA ASP A 19 16.94 50.07 -8.03
C ASP A 19 18.22 49.73 -7.24
N ASP A 20 19.33 50.04 -7.93
CA ASP A 20 20.72 50.16 -7.50
C ASP A 20 21.02 51.45 -6.70
N ASP A 21 22.23 51.44 -6.10
CA ASP A 21 23.08 52.53 -5.57
C ASP A 21 23.06 52.76 -4.03
N GLU A 22 24.19 52.73 -3.28
CA GLU A 22 25.55 53.18 -3.62
C GLU A 22 26.71 52.59 -2.75
N LYS A 23 27.75 52.07 -3.45
CA LYS A 23 29.25 52.14 -3.31
C LYS A 23 30.03 51.92 -1.98
N SER A 24 31.08 51.08 -2.08
CA SER A 24 32.50 51.49 -1.81
C SER A 24 33.60 50.44 -2.17
N LYS A 25 34.42 50.80 -3.18
CA LYS A 25 35.88 50.60 -3.39
C LYS A 25 36.52 49.20 -3.60
N ARG A 26 37.09 49.03 -4.81
CA ARG A 26 38.05 47.98 -5.24
C ARG A 26 39.51 48.36 -4.91
N THR A 27 40.33 47.39 -4.52
CA THR A 27 41.78 47.34 -4.83
C THR A 27 42.23 45.89 -5.13
N LYS A 28 43.05 45.75 -6.17
CA LYS A 28 43.59 44.52 -6.79
C LYS A 28 44.67 43.84 -5.93
N TYR A 29 44.96 42.55 -6.15
CA TYR A 29 46.28 42.02 -6.57
C TYR A 29 46.27 40.49 -6.79
N SER A 30 47.14 40.04 -7.69
CA SER A 30 47.29 38.71 -8.30
C SER A 30 48.46 37.90 -7.71
N THR A 31 48.39 36.56 -7.71
CA THR A 31 49.57 35.63 -7.68
C THR A 31 49.09 34.19 -7.94
N GLN A 32 49.38 33.55 -9.07
CA GLN A 32 50.53 32.69 -9.44
C GLN A 32 50.81 31.45 -8.56
N ILE A 33 51.03 30.32 -9.24
CA ILE A 33 51.18 28.92 -8.81
C ILE A 33 52.66 28.51 -8.81
N GLN A 34 53.18 27.75 -7.81
CA GLN A 34 54.11 26.60 -7.98
C GLN A 34 54.52 25.84 -6.66
N LYS A 35 54.22 24.52 -6.64
CA LYS A 35 54.88 23.25 -6.17
C LYS A 35 55.68 22.99 -4.84
N VAL A 36 55.19 21.98 -4.07
CA VAL A 36 55.77 20.67 -3.53
C VAL A 36 56.92 20.74 -2.46
N PRO A 37 56.96 19.93 -1.33
CA PRO A 37 56.97 18.45 -1.28
C PRO A 37 56.27 17.67 -0.13
N GLU A 38 56.13 16.36 -0.38
CA GLU A 38 55.72 15.25 0.49
C GLU A 38 56.70 14.98 1.66
N ASN A 39 56.18 14.51 2.81
CA ASN A 39 56.74 13.43 3.63
C ASN A 39 55.76 12.98 4.74
N GLU A 40 55.80 11.69 5.04
CA GLU A 40 54.90 10.85 5.87
C GLU A 40 54.77 11.24 7.35
N PRO A 41 53.80 10.65 8.09
CA PRO A 41 54.25 9.67 9.09
C PRO A 41 53.37 8.41 9.25
N VAL A 42 54.08 7.28 9.22
CA VAL A 42 54.09 6.12 10.14
C VAL A 42 52.78 5.42 10.51
N GLU A 43 52.74 4.15 10.09
CA GLU A 43 51.82 3.07 10.44
C GLU A 43 51.89 2.70 11.94
N ASP A 44 50.72 2.40 12.53
CA ASP A 44 50.61 1.39 13.58
C ASP A 44 49.44 0.46 13.23
N GLU A 45 49.79 -0.79 12.98
CA GLU A 45 48.89 -1.90 12.66
C GLU A 45 48.03 -2.31 13.87
N VAL A 46 46.71 -2.43 13.71
CA VAL A 46 45.99 -3.63 14.19
C VAL A 46 44.92 -4.02 13.16
N THR A 47 45.20 -5.13 12.49
CA THR A 47 44.40 -5.88 11.53
C THR A 47 43.01 -6.24 12.04
N LYS A 48 41.99 -6.11 11.17
CA LYS A 48 41.00 -7.16 10.89
C LYS A 48 40.22 -6.87 9.58
N ASN A 49 40.61 -7.62 8.55
CA ASN A 49 39.96 -7.76 7.26
C ASN A 49 38.43 -7.87 7.35
N THR A 50 37.71 -7.02 6.62
CA THR A 50 36.38 -7.37 6.13
C THR A 50 36.33 -7.07 4.64
N GLN A 51 36.66 -8.06 3.82
CA GLN A 51 36.39 -8.03 2.39
C GLN A 51 34.88 -7.92 2.20
N GLN A 52 34.39 -6.75 1.78
CA GLN A 52 33.02 -6.60 1.31
C GLN A 52 32.89 -7.31 -0.04
N THR A 53 32.52 -8.59 0.00
CA THR A 53 32.06 -9.29 -1.19
C THR A 53 30.74 -8.66 -1.62
N LYS A 54 30.75 -7.94 -2.75
CA LYS A 54 29.52 -7.52 -3.44
C LYS A 54 28.73 -8.78 -3.83
N ILE A 55 27.67 -9.08 -3.08
CA ILE A 55 26.73 -10.15 -3.43
C ILE A 55 25.91 -9.66 -4.61
N ILE A 56 26.34 -9.99 -5.83
CA ILE A 56 25.56 -9.75 -7.05
C ILE A 56 24.49 -10.83 -7.14
N ILE A 57 23.26 -10.49 -6.75
CA ILE A 57 22.10 -11.36 -6.91
C ILE A 57 21.71 -11.32 -8.39
N LYS A 58 22.07 -12.39 -9.12
CA LYS A 58 21.90 -12.46 -10.59
C LYS A 58 20.45 -12.61 -11.06
N ASP A 59 19.47 -12.81 -10.19
CA ASP A 59 18.07 -13.02 -10.62
C ASP A 59 17.03 -12.54 -9.60
N HIS A 60 16.94 -11.22 -9.41
CA HIS A 60 15.87 -10.62 -8.59
C HIS A 60 14.50 -10.67 -9.27
N LYS A 61 14.44 -10.75 -10.61
CA LYS A 61 13.22 -10.47 -11.38
C LYS A 61 12.17 -11.59 -11.25
N HIS A 62 12.57 -12.79 -10.82
CA HIS A 62 11.69 -13.95 -10.66
C HIS A 62 11.79 -14.64 -9.30
N TRP A 63 12.49 -14.05 -8.33
CA TRP A 63 12.67 -14.60 -6.98
C TRP A 63 11.38 -15.12 -6.35
N MET A 64 10.31 -14.33 -6.38
CA MET A 64 9.04 -14.70 -5.75
C MET A 64 8.37 -15.92 -6.40
N LYS A 65 8.66 -16.19 -7.69
CA LYS A 65 8.13 -17.38 -8.38
C LYS A 65 8.65 -18.68 -7.78
N ASN A 66 9.85 -18.69 -7.20
CA ASN A 66 10.43 -19.88 -6.58
C ASN A 66 9.65 -20.34 -5.33
N PHE A 67 8.81 -19.47 -4.76
CA PHE A 67 7.99 -19.79 -3.58
C PHE A 67 6.54 -20.06 -3.93
N GLU A 68 6.14 -19.87 -5.18
CA GLU A 68 4.79 -20.15 -5.65
C GLU A 68 4.42 -21.62 -5.36
N PRO A 69 3.19 -21.88 -4.93
CA PRO A 69 2.72 -23.25 -4.73
C PRO A 69 2.64 -23.96 -6.08
N VAL A 70 3.15 -25.19 -6.14
CA VAL A 70 3.12 -26.00 -7.37
C VAL A 70 2.04 -27.08 -7.25
N SER A 71 1.83 -27.60 -6.04
CA SER A 71 0.83 -28.62 -5.77
C SER A 71 -0.26 -28.13 -4.81
N VAL A 72 -1.33 -28.92 -4.67
CA VAL A 72 -2.47 -28.59 -3.81
C VAL A 72 -2.06 -28.55 -2.34
N GLU A 73 -1.08 -29.36 -1.95
CA GLU A 73 -0.53 -29.47 -0.60
C GLU A 73 0.29 -28.24 -0.19
N ASP A 74 0.82 -27.48 -1.18
CA ASP A 74 1.59 -26.26 -0.94
C ASP A 74 0.69 -25.05 -0.62
N LEU A 75 -0.61 -25.15 -0.88
CA LEU A 75 -1.56 -24.05 -0.68
C LEU A 75 -1.79 -23.80 0.81
N ALA A 76 -1.59 -22.54 1.22
CA ALA A 76 -1.88 -22.09 2.59
C ALA A 76 -3.39 -21.92 2.87
N VAL A 77 -4.27 -22.28 1.94
CA VAL A 77 -5.72 -22.06 2.01
C VAL A 77 -6.39 -23.18 2.81
N HIS A 78 -7.57 -22.91 3.37
CA HIS A 78 -8.37 -23.92 4.05
C HIS A 78 -8.84 -25.01 3.08
N ASN A 79 -8.63 -26.29 3.41
CA ASN A 79 -8.90 -27.44 2.53
C ASN A 79 -10.32 -27.46 1.94
N LYS A 80 -11.35 -27.14 2.75
CA LYS A 80 -12.74 -27.04 2.25
C LYS A 80 -12.89 -26.07 1.08
N LYS A 81 -12.22 -24.90 1.11
CA LYS A 81 -12.29 -23.90 0.04
C LYS A 81 -11.53 -24.35 -1.21
N VAL A 82 -10.43 -25.08 -1.01
CA VAL A 82 -9.71 -25.71 -2.12
C VAL A 82 -10.59 -26.75 -2.80
N GLN A 83 -11.31 -27.58 -2.03
CA GLN A 83 -12.24 -28.59 -2.55
C GLN A 83 -13.41 -27.96 -3.30
N GLU A 84 -14.03 -26.91 -2.78
CA GLU A 84 -15.12 -26.17 -3.47
C GLU A 84 -14.67 -25.67 -4.86
N VAL A 85 -13.47 -25.06 -4.95
CA VAL A 85 -12.93 -24.59 -6.24
C VAL A 85 -12.57 -25.78 -7.14
N GLU A 86 -12.01 -26.84 -6.58
CA GLU A 86 -11.63 -28.04 -7.32
C GLU A 86 -12.84 -28.73 -7.95
N GLU A 87 -13.95 -28.86 -7.22
CA GLU A 87 -15.21 -29.42 -7.72
C GLU A 87 -15.77 -28.58 -8.88
N TRP A 88 -15.73 -27.26 -8.75
CA TRP A 88 -16.16 -26.37 -9.82
C TRP A 88 -15.27 -26.51 -11.07
N VAL A 89 -13.94 -26.47 -10.92
CA VAL A 89 -12.99 -26.64 -12.04
C VAL A 89 -13.15 -28.00 -12.72
N LYS A 90 -13.37 -29.08 -11.96
CA LYS A 90 -13.64 -30.42 -12.50
C LYS A 90 -14.90 -30.44 -13.35
N THR A 91 -15.99 -29.87 -12.83
CA THR A 91 -17.31 -29.85 -13.50
C THR A 91 -17.22 -29.13 -14.84
N VAL A 92 -16.56 -27.98 -14.83
CA VAL A 92 -16.42 -27.11 -15.99
C VAL A 92 -15.43 -27.68 -17.02
N SER A 93 -14.35 -28.32 -16.56
CA SER A 93 -13.38 -29.00 -17.42
C SER A 93 -14.00 -30.14 -18.25
N ASN A 94 -15.12 -30.71 -17.79
CA ASN A 94 -15.82 -31.78 -18.49
C ASN A 94 -16.92 -31.27 -19.43
N ASN A 95 -17.52 -30.11 -19.12
CA ASN A 95 -18.73 -29.64 -19.78
C ASN A 95 -18.56 -28.43 -20.70
N ASN A 96 -17.36 -27.79 -20.81
CA ASN A 96 -17.05 -26.68 -21.73
C ASN A 96 -18.22 -25.67 -21.95
N ASN A 97 -18.83 -25.22 -20.86
CA ASN A 97 -19.96 -24.29 -20.86
C ASN A 97 -19.53 -22.86 -20.48
N SER A 98 -20.39 -21.88 -20.76
CA SER A 98 -20.25 -20.47 -20.33
C SER A 98 -20.61 -20.27 -18.86
N ASP A 99 -20.09 -21.14 -17.99
CA ASP A 99 -20.31 -21.07 -16.55
C ASP A 99 -19.43 -19.98 -15.94
N MET A 100 -19.98 -19.30 -14.94
CA MET A 100 -19.35 -18.13 -14.32
C MET A 100 -19.09 -18.41 -12.84
N LEU A 101 -17.86 -18.14 -12.39
CA LEU A 101 -17.49 -18.22 -10.98
C LEU A 101 -17.03 -16.85 -10.49
N VAL A 102 -17.52 -16.45 -9.32
CA VAL A 102 -17.03 -15.28 -8.59
C VAL A 102 -16.31 -15.77 -7.34
N MET A 103 -15.05 -15.39 -7.19
CA MET A 103 -14.24 -15.66 -6.01
C MET A 103 -14.02 -14.35 -5.24
N THR A 104 -14.57 -14.25 -4.03
CA THR A 104 -14.39 -13.08 -3.15
C THR A 104 -13.48 -13.43 -1.98
N GLY A 105 -12.93 -12.41 -1.31
CA GLY A 105 -12.18 -12.58 -0.06
C GLY A 105 -11.04 -11.59 0.08
N PRO A 106 -10.34 -11.58 1.22
CA PRO A 106 -9.33 -10.58 1.52
C PRO A 106 -8.13 -10.64 0.57
N VAL A 107 -7.39 -9.54 0.48
CA VAL A 107 -6.13 -9.51 -0.27
C VAL A 107 -5.14 -10.54 0.29
N GLY A 108 -4.41 -11.21 -0.61
CA GLY A 108 -3.34 -12.14 -0.22
C GLY A 108 -3.78 -13.45 0.45
N CYS A 109 -5.07 -13.80 0.42
CA CYS A 109 -5.58 -15.06 0.97
C CYS A 109 -5.38 -16.29 0.06
N GLY A 110 -4.87 -16.11 -1.17
CA GLY A 110 -4.51 -17.22 -2.06
C GLY A 110 -5.47 -17.54 -3.22
N LYS A 111 -6.49 -16.70 -3.49
CA LYS A 111 -7.49 -16.90 -4.57
C LYS A 111 -6.87 -17.31 -5.92
N THR A 112 -6.03 -16.43 -6.48
CA THR A 112 -5.33 -16.64 -7.76
C THR A 112 -4.43 -17.88 -7.73
N ALA A 113 -3.70 -18.07 -6.64
CA ALA A 113 -2.78 -19.20 -6.50
C ALA A 113 -3.53 -20.54 -6.46
N THR A 114 -4.65 -20.62 -5.74
CA THR A 114 -5.52 -21.80 -5.72
C THR A 114 -6.07 -22.11 -7.11
N LEU A 115 -6.57 -21.10 -7.83
CA LEU A 115 -7.08 -21.30 -9.18
C LEU A 115 -5.98 -21.82 -10.12
N ARG A 116 -4.80 -21.19 -10.14
CA ARG A 116 -3.68 -21.58 -11.01
C ARG A 116 -3.19 -23.01 -10.76
N VAL A 117 -3.03 -23.41 -9.49
CA VAL A 117 -2.63 -24.77 -9.12
C VAL A 117 -3.68 -25.80 -9.57
N LEU A 118 -4.97 -25.52 -9.35
CA LEU A 118 -6.05 -26.43 -9.73
C LEU A 118 -6.20 -26.53 -11.25
N THR A 119 -6.12 -25.43 -11.99
CA THR A 119 -6.17 -25.46 -13.45
C THR A 119 -4.97 -26.20 -14.03
N ALA A 120 -3.77 -26.05 -13.45
CA ALA A 120 -2.60 -26.81 -13.86
C ALA A 120 -2.81 -28.32 -13.64
N LYS A 121 -3.37 -28.72 -12.49
CA LYS A 121 -3.73 -30.12 -12.19
C LYS A 121 -4.70 -30.72 -13.21
N TYR A 122 -5.71 -29.96 -13.63
CA TYR A 122 -6.73 -30.41 -14.61
C TYR A 122 -6.38 -30.11 -16.08
N HIS A 123 -5.18 -29.60 -16.33
CA HIS A 123 -4.70 -29.24 -17.66
C HIS A 123 -5.62 -28.22 -18.36
N VAL A 124 -6.20 -27.30 -17.60
CA VAL A 124 -7.03 -26.20 -18.10
C VAL A 124 -6.15 -24.99 -18.35
N ARG A 125 -6.21 -24.42 -19.54
CA ARG A 125 -5.44 -23.22 -19.90
C ARG A 125 -6.15 -21.96 -19.39
N ILE A 126 -5.44 -21.13 -18.62
CA ILE A 126 -5.92 -19.82 -18.19
C ILE A 126 -5.52 -18.75 -19.20
N THR A 127 -6.47 -17.88 -19.57
CA THR A 127 -6.20 -16.62 -20.27
C THR A 127 -6.67 -15.47 -19.39
N GLU A 128 -5.73 -14.64 -18.94
CA GLU A 128 -5.97 -13.57 -17.98
C GLU A 128 -6.20 -12.23 -18.70
N TRP A 129 -7.28 -11.53 -18.34
CA TRP A 129 -7.48 -10.14 -18.74
C TRP A 129 -6.55 -9.22 -17.95
N ILE A 130 -5.77 -8.42 -18.68
CA ILE A 130 -4.94 -7.36 -18.11
C ILE A 130 -5.49 -6.04 -18.65
N THR A 131 -5.98 -5.19 -17.76
CA THR A 131 -6.49 -3.87 -18.16
C THR A 131 -5.35 -3.08 -18.81
N PRO A 132 -5.49 -2.67 -20.08
CA PRO A 132 -4.46 -1.88 -20.73
C PRO A 132 -4.31 -0.55 -20.01
N VAL A 133 -3.07 -0.16 -19.69
CA VAL A 133 -2.77 1.14 -19.10
C VAL A 133 -3.18 2.21 -20.11
N ASP A 134 -4.03 3.15 -19.68
CA ASP A 134 -4.38 4.35 -20.43
C ASP A 134 -3.14 5.25 -20.56
N ILE A 135 -2.16 4.85 -21.37
CA ILE A 135 -1.10 5.76 -21.75
C ILE A 135 -1.67 6.65 -22.85
N ASP A 136 -2.22 7.78 -22.41
CA ASP A 136 -2.44 8.94 -23.24
C ASP A 136 -1.07 9.52 -23.58
N ILE A 137 -0.43 8.98 -24.61
CA ILE A 137 0.64 9.69 -25.29
C ILE A 137 -0.08 10.62 -26.26
N PRO A 138 -0.09 11.95 -26.02
CA PRO A 138 -0.52 12.86 -27.06
C PRO A 138 0.37 12.60 -28.27
N SER A 139 -0.24 12.43 -29.44
CA SER A 139 0.51 12.55 -30.70
C SER A 139 1.29 13.88 -30.67
N GLU A 140 2.45 13.95 -31.35
CA GLU A 140 3.24 15.19 -31.45
C GLU A 140 2.41 16.41 -31.93
N ASN A 141 1.24 16.15 -32.53
CA ASN A 141 0.29 17.15 -33.02
C ASN A 141 -0.87 17.47 -32.06
N GLY A 142 -0.94 16.88 -30.86
CA GLY A 142 -2.01 17.12 -29.89
C GLY A 142 -3.37 16.51 -30.24
N GLU A 143 -3.44 15.67 -31.27
CA GLU A 143 -4.67 14.93 -31.60
C GLU A 143 -4.81 13.72 -30.68
N TYR A 144 -5.90 13.70 -29.90
CA TYR A 144 -6.33 12.52 -29.17
C TYR A 144 -6.92 11.53 -30.16
N GLU A 145 -6.23 10.40 -30.42
CA GLU A 145 -6.81 9.30 -31.19
C GLU A 145 -8.12 8.84 -30.51
N PHE A 146 -9.19 8.70 -31.30
CA PHE A 146 -10.45 8.10 -30.86
C PHE A 146 -10.24 6.63 -30.47
N LYS A 147 -9.75 6.37 -29.25
CA LYS A 147 -9.62 5.01 -28.74
C LYS A 147 -11.01 4.45 -28.44
N GLN A 148 -11.25 3.26 -28.97
CA GLN A 148 -12.44 2.43 -28.69
C GLN A 148 -12.72 2.34 -27.19
N ARG A 149 -14.02 2.36 -26.81
CA ARG A 149 -14.47 2.25 -25.41
C ARG A 149 -13.82 1.04 -24.72
N GLN A 150 -13.34 1.24 -23.49
CA GLN A 150 -12.71 0.17 -22.70
C GLN A 150 -13.62 -1.05 -22.50
N SER A 151 -14.93 -0.83 -22.34
CA SER A 151 -15.92 -1.90 -22.25
C SER A 151 -15.99 -2.77 -23.51
N ALA A 152 -15.83 -2.17 -24.70
CA ALA A 152 -15.81 -2.91 -25.96
C ALA A 152 -14.51 -3.70 -26.15
N LYS A 153 -13.36 -3.16 -25.75
CA LYS A 153 -12.08 -3.89 -25.75
C LYS A 153 -12.10 -5.08 -24.80
N PHE A 154 -12.66 -4.87 -23.61
CA PHE A 154 -12.85 -5.90 -22.61
C PHE A 154 -13.73 -7.03 -23.16
N LEU A 155 -14.89 -6.70 -23.72
CA LEU A 155 -15.82 -7.65 -24.33
C LEU A 155 -15.18 -8.46 -25.46
N ASP A 156 -14.48 -7.79 -26.38
CA ASP A 156 -13.80 -8.45 -27.49
C ASP A 156 -12.75 -9.44 -26.97
N PHE A 157 -11.93 -9.03 -26.00
CA PHE A 157 -10.94 -9.91 -25.40
C PHE A 157 -11.56 -11.15 -24.74
N ILE A 158 -12.55 -10.98 -23.85
CA ILE A 158 -13.12 -12.13 -23.12
C ILE A 158 -13.80 -13.12 -24.07
N LEU A 159 -14.43 -12.64 -25.14
CA LEU A 159 -15.04 -13.49 -26.17
C LEU A 159 -13.98 -14.21 -26.99
N ASN A 160 -12.91 -13.51 -27.37
CA ASN A 160 -11.82 -14.10 -28.13
C ASN A 160 -11.07 -15.15 -27.31
N ALA A 161 -10.81 -14.87 -26.04
CA ALA A 161 -10.19 -15.79 -25.08
C ALA A 161 -11.06 -17.03 -24.83
N ALA A 162 -12.38 -16.87 -24.77
CA ALA A 162 -13.29 -17.98 -24.60
C ALA A 162 -13.39 -18.84 -25.87
N ASN A 163 -13.47 -18.22 -27.05
CA ASN A 163 -13.83 -18.93 -28.28
C ASN A 163 -12.63 -19.48 -29.05
N PHE A 164 -11.52 -18.76 -29.11
CA PHE A 164 -10.37 -19.16 -29.92
C PHE A 164 -9.36 -19.99 -29.12
N THR A 165 -8.79 -21.01 -29.76
CA THR A 165 -7.64 -21.77 -29.25
C THR A 165 -6.41 -21.33 -30.02
N SER A 166 -5.24 -21.40 -29.38
CA SER A 166 -3.98 -21.23 -30.11
C SER A 166 -3.84 -22.36 -31.12
N LEU A 167 -3.44 -22.06 -32.35
CA LEU A 167 -3.19 -23.07 -33.39
C LEU A 167 -2.07 -24.06 -33.02
N LEU A 168 -1.25 -23.70 -32.03
CA LEU A 168 -0.12 -24.49 -31.55
C LEU A 168 -0.46 -25.38 -30.35
N ASP A 169 -1.65 -25.24 -29.77
CA ASP A 169 -2.10 -26.03 -28.61
C ASP A 169 -3.31 -26.88 -28.98
N ASP A 170 -3.20 -28.19 -28.75
CA ASP A 170 -4.31 -29.14 -28.87
C ASP A 170 -5.23 -29.13 -27.62
N ASN A 171 -5.07 -28.14 -26.74
CA ASN A 171 -5.82 -28.04 -25.49
C ASN A 171 -7.18 -27.36 -25.72
N SER A 172 -8.25 -28.17 -25.69
CA SER A 172 -9.63 -27.70 -25.81
C SER A 172 -10.21 -27.12 -24.52
N ARG A 173 -9.53 -27.30 -23.37
CA ARG A 173 -10.00 -26.86 -22.05
C ARG A 173 -9.44 -25.49 -21.70
N LYS A 174 -10.32 -24.49 -21.66
CA LYS A 174 -9.95 -23.09 -21.46
C LYS A 174 -10.72 -22.47 -20.32
N LEU A 175 -10.13 -21.45 -19.72
CA LEU A 175 -10.73 -20.65 -18.66
C LEU A 175 -10.28 -19.21 -18.79
N VAL A 176 -11.24 -18.28 -18.82
CA VAL A 176 -10.97 -16.85 -18.81
C VAL A 176 -10.87 -16.39 -17.36
N LEU A 177 -9.83 -15.63 -17.02
CA LEU A 177 -9.62 -15.07 -15.68
C LEU A 177 -9.67 -13.54 -15.76
N VAL A 178 -10.48 -12.94 -14.89
CA VAL A 178 -10.58 -11.49 -14.73
C VAL A 178 -10.34 -11.14 -13.26
N GLU A 179 -9.19 -10.54 -12.97
CA GLU A 179 -8.85 -10.04 -11.62
C GLU A 179 -9.06 -8.53 -11.48
N ASP A 180 -8.97 -7.80 -12.60
CA ASP A 180 -9.08 -6.35 -12.65
C ASP A 180 -10.20 -5.94 -13.62
N PHE A 181 -10.96 -4.91 -13.24
CA PHE A 181 -12.14 -4.47 -13.95
C PHE A 181 -11.95 -3.04 -14.47
N PRO A 182 -12.25 -2.78 -15.75
CA PRO A 182 -12.29 -1.41 -16.26
C PRO A 182 -13.14 -0.49 -15.38
N ASN A 183 -12.57 0.67 -14.99
CA ASN A 183 -13.22 1.65 -14.11
C ASN A 183 -14.58 2.14 -14.65
N THR A 184 -14.81 2.06 -15.97
CA THR A 184 -16.11 2.35 -16.59
C THR A 184 -17.25 1.54 -15.97
N PHE A 185 -16.99 0.28 -15.58
CA PHE A 185 -18.00 -0.58 -14.95
C PHE A 185 -18.39 -0.13 -13.54
N LEU A 186 -17.49 0.57 -12.83
CA LEU A 186 -17.82 1.17 -11.53
C LEU A 186 -18.71 2.40 -11.69
N ARG A 187 -18.56 3.16 -12.78
CA ARG A 187 -19.39 4.33 -13.08
C ARG A 187 -20.74 3.95 -13.70
N THR A 188 -20.74 2.92 -14.54
CA THR A 188 -21.90 2.52 -15.33
C THR A 188 -22.06 0.99 -15.27
N PRO A 189 -22.70 0.46 -14.20
CA PRO A 189 -22.86 -0.99 -14.01
C PRO A 189 -23.66 -1.69 -15.12
N SER A 190 -24.55 -0.98 -15.81
CA SER A 190 -25.34 -1.54 -16.92
C SER A 190 -24.47 -2.02 -18.09
N GLU A 191 -23.36 -1.33 -18.39
CA GLU A 191 -22.41 -1.77 -19.42
C GLU A 191 -21.82 -3.14 -19.07
N PHE A 192 -21.57 -3.42 -17.79
CA PHE A 192 -21.07 -4.72 -17.36
C PHE A 192 -22.13 -5.83 -17.52
N THR A 193 -23.39 -5.53 -17.19
CA THR A 193 -24.51 -6.46 -17.40
C THR A 193 -24.67 -6.83 -18.88
N GLU A 194 -24.57 -5.84 -19.79
CA GLU A 194 -24.62 -6.09 -21.23
C GLU A 194 -23.47 -6.99 -21.70
N VAL A 195 -22.25 -6.74 -21.19
CA VAL A 195 -21.08 -7.57 -21.49
C VAL A 195 -21.29 -9.03 -21.05
N LEU A 196 -21.80 -9.25 -19.82
CA LEU A 196 -22.09 -10.58 -19.31
C LEU A 196 -23.18 -11.29 -20.12
N GLN A 197 -24.22 -10.56 -20.55
CA GLN A 197 -25.27 -11.09 -21.42
C GLN A 197 -24.70 -11.56 -22.75
N GLN A 198 -23.84 -10.76 -23.37
CA GLN A 198 -23.16 -11.17 -24.60
C GLN A 198 -22.23 -12.36 -24.37
N TYR A 199 -21.51 -12.40 -23.25
CA TYR A 199 -20.66 -13.52 -22.90
C TYR A 199 -21.46 -14.82 -22.75
N LYS A 200 -22.58 -14.80 -22.02
CA LYS A 200 -23.39 -16.00 -21.79
C LYS A 200 -23.89 -16.63 -23.09
N VAL A 201 -24.24 -15.80 -24.08
CA VAL A 201 -24.76 -16.24 -25.39
C VAL A 201 -23.64 -16.68 -26.34
N ARG A 202 -22.50 -15.98 -26.35
CA ARG A 202 -21.46 -16.13 -27.40
C ARG A 202 -20.24 -16.94 -26.97
N ALA A 203 -19.98 -17.09 -25.67
CA ALA A 203 -18.78 -17.76 -25.17
C ALA A 203 -18.97 -19.27 -25.04
N LYS A 204 -17.91 -20.03 -25.34
CA LYS A 204 -17.87 -21.51 -25.20
C LYS A 204 -16.95 -21.98 -24.07
N SER A 205 -16.50 -21.08 -23.22
CA SER A 205 -15.59 -21.40 -22.12
C SER A 205 -16.01 -20.66 -20.86
N PRO A 206 -15.70 -21.23 -19.69
CA PRO A 206 -15.98 -20.61 -18.41
C PRO A 206 -15.19 -19.34 -18.18
N ILE A 207 -15.71 -18.49 -17.29
CA ILE A 207 -15.03 -17.29 -16.82
C ILE A 207 -15.01 -17.24 -15.29
N VAL A 208 -13.87 -16.87 -14.74
CA VAL A 208 -13.66 -16.67 -13.30
C VAL A 208 -13.35 -15.21 -13.03
N PHE A 209 -14.12 -14.62 -12.13
CA PHE A 209 -13.96 -13.28 -11.61
C PHE A 209 -13.34 -13.35 -10.22
N ILE A 210 -12.17 -12.74 -10.02
CA ILE A 210 -11.54 -12.64 -8.71
C ILE A 210 -11.73 -11.22 -8.19
N CYS A 211 -12.34 -11.13 -7.01
CA CYS A 211 -12.63 -9.89 -6.33
C CYS A 211 -11.89 -9.87 -4.99
N SER A 212 -11.00 -8.90 -4.79
CA SER A 212 -10.32 -8.72 -3.52
C SER A 212 -11.00 -7.67 -2.66
N GLU A 213 -11.31 -8.02 -1.42
CA GLU A 213 -11.91 -7.13 -0.43
C GLU A 213 -10.81 -6.59 0.49
N SER A 214 -10.85 -5.28 0.77
CA SER A 214 -9.97 -4.62 1.75
C SER A 214 -10.79 -4.20 2.96
N HIS A 215 -10.29 -4.50 4.16
CA HIS A 215 -10.98 -4.18 5.43
C HIS A 215 -11.16 -2.67 5.70
N THR A 216 -10.46 -1.82 4.96
CA THR A 216 -10.41 -0.37 5.17
C THR A 216 -11.33 0.41 4.23
N ASP A 217 -11.81 -0.19 3.15
CA ASP A 217 -12.58 0.53 2.14
C ASP A 217 -14.07 0.26 2.36
N SER A 218 -14.81 1.31 2.71
CA SER A 218 -16.27 1.25 2.91
C SER A 218 -17.04 0.98 1.61
N LYS A 219 -16.32 0.77 0.50
CA LYS A 219 -16.85 0.47 -0.84
C LYS A 219 -16.25 -0.87 -1.28
N ASN A 220 -16.93 -1.97 -0.96
CA ASN A 220 -16.64 -3.26 -1.57
C ASN A 220 -16.88 -3.17 -3.09
N SER A 221 -15.83 -2.89 -3.89
CA SER A 221 -15.92 -2.82 -5.36
C SER A 221 -16.57 -4.06 -5.96
N ALA A 222 -16.31 -5.22 -5.35
CA ALA A 222 -16.93 -6.50 -5.66
C ALA A 222 -18.46 -6.52 -5.46
N ALA A 223 -18.94 -5.93 -4.37
CA ALA A 223 -20.37 -5.89 -4.05
C ALA A 223 -21.13 -4.91 -4.95
N ASN A 224 -20.46 -3.86 -5.43
CA ASN A 224 -21.05 -2.89 -6.36
C ASN A 224 -21.20 -3.47 -7.77
N ILE A 225 -20.23 -4.26 -8.25
CA ILE A 225 -20.26 -4.86 -9.58
C ILE A 225 -21.13 -6.13 -9.58
N PHE A 226 -20.97 -7.02 -8.60
CA PHE A 226 -21.67 -8.29 -8.52
C PHE A 226 -22.80 -8.25 -7.48
N THR A 227 -23.86 -7.53 -7.80
CA THR A 227 -25.07 -7.49 -6.96
C THR A 227 -25.71 -8.89 -6.86
N PRO A 228 -26.45 -9.20 -5.78
CA PRO A 228 -27.15 -10.49 -5.64
C PRO A 228 -28.05 -10.81 -6.83
N SER A 229 -28.78 -9.81 -7.34
CA SER A 229 -29.64 -9.94 -8.52
C SER A 229 -28.86 -10.32 -9.78
N LEU A 230 -27.66 -9.77 -9.97
CA LEU A 230 -26.81 -10.11 -11.11
C LEU A 230 -26.29 -11.55 -11.00
N LYS A 231 -25.88 -11.98 -9.80
CA LYS A 231 -25.41 -13.35 -9.56
C LYS A 231 -26.50 -14.37 -9.86
N GLU A 232 -27.73 -14.11 -9.43
CA GLU A 232 -28.89 -14.95 -9.71
C GLU A 232 -29.24 -14.96 -11.21
N GLN A 233 -29.28 -13.79 -11.85
CA GLN A 233 -29.62 -13.65 -13.27
C GLN A 233 -28.71 -14.49 -14.18
N PHE A 234 -27.41 -14.55 -13.87
CA PHE A 234 -26.42 -15.28 -14.67
C PHE A 234 -26.08 -16.67 -14.14
N ASN A 235 -26.74 -17.11 -13.06
CA ASN A 235 -26.46 -18.35 -12.34
C ASN A 235 -24.97 -18.48 -11.98
N MET A 236 -24.39 -17.41 -11.42
CA MET A 236 -22.97 -17.36 -11.07
C MET A 236 -22.72 -18.15 -9.78
N HIS A 237 -21.77 -19.09 -9.82
CA HIS A 237 -21.29 -19.74 -8.62
C HIS A 237 -20.47 -18.73 -7.80
N HIS A 238 -20.65 -18.68 -6.48
CA HIS A 238 -19.93 -17.74 -5.61
C HIS A 238 -19.17 -18.48 -4.52
N ILE A 239 -17.85 -18.31 -4.48
CA ILE A 239 -16.96 -18.87 -3.45
C ILE A 239 -16.31 -17.73 -2.69
N SER A 240 -16.53 -17.68 -1.38
CA SER A 240 -15.89 -16.70 -0.49
C SER A 240 -14.70 -17.31 0.25
N PHE A 241 -13.53 -16.68 0.13
CA PHE A 241 -12.31 -17.04 0.81
C PHE A 241 -12.18 -16.27 2.12
N ASN A 242 -11.72 -16.97 3.15
CA ASN A 242 -11.36 -16.36 4.42
C ASN A 242 -9.88 -15.98 4.44
N SER A 243 -9.50 -15.10 5.36
CA SER A 243 -8.09 -14.87 5.69
C SER A 243 -7.41 -16.18 6.09
N VAL A 244 -6.13 -16.32 5.74
CA VAL A 244 -5.40 -17.57 6.01
C VAL A 244 -5.18 -17.73 7.51
N ALA A 245 -5.53 -18.92 8.03
CA ALA A 245 -5.36 -19.24 9.43
C ALA A 245 -3.87 -19.19 9.84
N PRO A 246 -3.53 -18.73 11.06
CA PRO A 246 -2.14 -18.66 11.52
C PRO A 246 -1.37 -19.98 11.42
N THR A 247 -2.05 -21.11 11.61
CA THR A 247 -1.49 -22.46 11.47
C THR A 247 -1.03 -22.75 10.03
N ASN A 248 -1.88 -22.45 9.05
CA ASN A 248 -1.59 -22.67 7.63
C ASN A 248 -0.53 -21.67 7.15
N LEU A 249 -0.58 -20.43 7.64
CA LEU A 249 0.44 -19.42 7.35
C LEU A 249 1.82 -19.85 7.89
N LYS A 250 1.88 -20.36 9.12
CA LYS A 250 3.12 -20.91 9.71
C LYS A 250 3.66 -22.08 8.91
N ALA A 251 2.80 -22.97 8.42
CA ALA A 251 3.21 -24.08 7.55
C ALA A 251 3.81 -23.57 6.23
N ALA A 252 3.15 -22.60 5.59
CA ALA A 252 3.65 -21.98 4.36
C ALA A 252 4.99 -21.28 4.56
N LEU A 253 5.17 -20.51 5.64
CA LEU A 253 6.45 -19.85 5.93
C LEU A 253 7.56 -20.84 6.28
N LYS A 254 7.25 -21.96 6.94
CA LYS A 254 8.23 -23.05 7.14
C LYS A 254 8.69 -23.66 5.81
N ARG A 255 7.78 -23.83 4.84
CA ARG A 255 8.14 -24.27 3.48
C ARG A 255 9.07 -23.25 2.80
N VAL A 256 8.73 -21.97 2.86
CA VAL A 256 9.56 -20.87 2.32
C VAL A 256 10.94 -20.84 2.99
N ALA A 257 11.00 -20.94 4.32
CA ALA A 257 12.23 -21.04 5.09
C ALA A 257 13.11 -22.22 4.65
N ASN A 258 12.52 -23.39 4.41
CA ASN A 258 13.24 -24.56 3.92
C ASN A 258 13.82 -24.33 2.51
N ILE A 259 13.09 -23.65 1.62
CA ILE A 259 13.59 -23.31 0.27
C ILE A 259 14.76 -22.31 0.38
N ILE A 260 14.64 -21.30 1.24
CA ILE A 260 15.72 -20.33 1.51
C ILE A 260 16.98 -21.04 2.01
N ASN A 261 16.83 -21.93 2.99
CA ASN A 261 17.94 -22.66 3.61
C ASN A 261 18.61 -23.67 2.67
N LYS A 262 17.90 -24.18 1.66
CA LYS A 262 18.48 -25.12 0.67
C LYS A 262 19.18 -24.39 -0.47
N ASN A 263 18.53 -23.37 -1.03
CA ASN A 263 18.92 -22.85 -2.35
C ASN A 263 19.58 -21.47 -2.29
N HIS A 264 19.49 -20.74 -1.17
CA HIS A 264 19.83 -19.32 -1.13
C HIS A 264 20.62 -18.89 0.12
N THR A 265 21.37 -19.80 0.74
CA THR A 265 22.20 -19.55 1.95
C THR A 265 23.26 -18.47 1.77
N ALA A 266 23.69 -18.18 0.54
CA ALA A 266 24.60 -17.08 0.23
C ALA A 266 23.96 -15.69 0.41
N VAL A 267 22.65 -15.59 0.20
CA VAL A 267 21.90 -14.31 0.17
C VAL A 267 21.08 -14.11 1.45
N TYR A 268 20.74 -15.18 2.18
CA TYR A 268 19.89 -15.09 3.36
C TYR A 268 20.53 -15.64 4.64
N ASN A 269 20.14 -15.05 5.77
CA ASN A 269 20.25 -15.60 7.11
C ASN A 269 19.16 -16.65 7.32
N SER A 270 19.48 -17.71 8.06
CA SER A 270 18.51 -18.76 8.37
C SER A 270 17.38 -18.20 9.22
N PRO A 271 16.10 -18.26 8.77
CA PRO A 271 14.96 -17.78 9.54
C PRO A 271 14.80 -18.60 10.83
N THR A 272 14.88 -17.93 11.98
CA THR A 272 14.60 -18.53 13.29
C THR A 272 13.10 -18.75 13.48
N ALA A 273 12.71 -19.73 14.29
CA ALA A 273 11.31 -20.01 14.62
C ALA A 273 10.56 -18.78 15.17
N ASP A 274 11.25 -17.94 15.95
CA ASP A 274 10.69 -16.71 16.52
C ASP A 274 10.37 -15.66 15.45
N VAL A 275 11.22 -15.51 14.42
CA VAL A 275 10.97 -14.61 13.29
C VAL A 275 9.74 -15.07 12.52
N ILE A 276 9.62 -16.37 12.26
CA ILE A 276 8.45 -16.94 11.57
C ILE A 276 7.18 -16.67 12.37
N GLU A 277 7.18 -16.95 13.67
CA GLU A 277 6.01 -16.73 14.53
C GLU A 277 5.61 -15.26 14.56
N CYS A 278 6.60 -14.37 14.57
CA CYS A 278 6.31 -12.96 14.60
C CYS A 278 5.79 -12.40 13.28
N VAL A 279 6.27 -12.92 12.15
CA VAL A 279 5.72 -12.61 10.82
C VAL A 279 4.29 -13.12 10.71
N VAL A 280 3.98 -14.33 11.22
CA VAL A 280 2.59 -14.85 11.23
C VAL A 280 1.65 -13.90 11.99
N ASN A 281 2.06 -13.44 13.16
CA ASN A 281 1.25 -12.57 14.01
C ASN A 281 1.01 -11.18 13.39
N SER A 282 1.96 -10.67 12.60
CA SER A 282 1.88 -9.34 12.00
C SER A 282 1.18 -9.31 10.63
N SER A 283 1.14 -10.43 9.91
CA SER A 283 0.63 -10.47 8.54
C SER A 283 -0.90 -10.47 8.44
N ALA A 284 -1.62 -10.69 9.56
CA ALA A 284 -3.08 -10.74 9.63
C ALA A 284 -3.74 -11.69 8.60
N GLY A 285 -3.09 -12.81 8.30
CA GLY A 285 -3.60 -13.82 7.36
C GLY A 285 -3.40 -13.51 5.86
N ASP A 286 -2.57 -12.51 5.53
CA ASP A 286 -2.08 -12.27 4.17
C ASP A 286 -0.77 -13.04 3.94
N VAL A 287 -0.81 -14.01 3.02
CA VAL A 287 0.35 -14.87 2.70
C VAL A 287 1.42 -14.10 1.93
N ARG A 288 1.03 -13.21 1.01
CA ARG A 288 1.97 -12.47 0.18
C ARG A 288 2.79 -11.51 1.05
N SER A 289 2.12 -10.76 1.92
CA SER A 289 2.76 -9.87 2.90
C SER A 289 3.67 -10.67 3.84
N ALA A 290 3.22 -11.83 4.33
CA ALA A 290 4.04 -12.69 5.18
C ALA A 290 5.33 -13.16 4.49
N VAL A 291 5.24 -13.64 3.25
CA VAL A 291 6.40 -14.09 2.47
C VAL A 291 7.37 -12.94 2.20
N LEU A 292 6.85 -11.75 1.87
CA LEU A 292 7.66 -10.56 1.63
C LEU A 292 8.39 -10.10 2.91
N ASN A 293 7.68 -10.09 4.05
CA ASN A 293 8.25 -9.76 5.36
C ASN A 293 9.35 -10.74 5.76
N LEU A 294 9.13 -12.05 5.53
CA LEU A 294 10.14 -13.06 5.80
C LEU A 294 11.36 -12.90 4.89
N HIS A 295 11.15 -12.60 3.61
CA HIS A 295 12.22 -12.33 2.64
C HIS A 295 13.12 -11.18 3.13
N PHE A 296 12.54 -10.06 3.54
CA PHE A 296 13.30 -8.91 4.04
C PHE A 296 13.97 -9.18 5.39
N ALA A 297 13.28 -9.87 6.31
CA ALA A 297 13.84 -10.24 7.61
C ALA A 297 15.09 -11.14 7.49
N CYS A 298 15.17 -11.93 6.42
CA CYS A 298 16.25 -12.87 6.21
C CYS A 298 17.39 -12.36 5.31
N LEU A 299 17.28 -11.20 4.65
CA LEU A 299 18.26 -10.79 3.64
C LEU A 299 19.63 -10.40 4.26
N LYS A 300 20.74 -11.02 3.80
CA LYS A 300 22.11 -10.69 4.23
C LYS A 300 22.57 -9.37 3.62
N GLY A 301 23.04 -8.45 4.46
CA GLY A 301 23.51 -7.13 4.01
C GLY A 301 22.41 -6.10 3.77
N GLY A 302 21.13 -6.48 3.89
CA GLY A 302 20.04 -5.53 4.09
C GLY A 302 20.10 -5.02 5.53
N CYS A 303 20.29 -3.70 5.67
CA CYS A 303 20.31 -2.93 6.91
C CYS A 303 20.90 -3.61 8.16
N LYS A 304 22.10 -3.17 8.57
CA LYS A 304 22.51 -3.12 10.00
C LYS A 304 21.66 -2.13 10.82
N GLN A 305 20.43 -1.82 10.39
CA GLN A 305 19.44 -1.32 11.32
C GLN A 305 19.00 -2.55 12.08
N ASN A 306 19.32 -2.59 13.37
CA ASN A 306 18.60 -3.46 14.28
C ASN A 306 17.13 -3.31 13.93
N MET A 307 16.47 -4.37 13.46
CA MET A 307 15.02 -4.35 13.36
C MET A 307 14.54 -4.24 14.79
N ASP A 308 14.29 -3.01 15.24
CA ASP A 308 14.00 -2.69 16.63
C ASP A 308 12.71 -3.41 17.02
N THR A 309 12.88 -4.58 17.64
CA THR A 309 11.81 -5.21 18.41
C THR A 309 11.61 -4.32 19.62
N SER A 310 10.69 -3.36 19.54
CA SER A 310 10.29 -2.60 20.72
C SER A 310 9.78 -3.58 21.78
N ILE A 311 10.49 -3.68 22.92
CA ILE A 311 10.07 -4.46 24.07
C ILE A 311 8.89 -3.73 24.70
N VAL A 312 7.67 -4.07 24.30
CA VAL A 312 6.48 -3.59 25.02
C VAL A 312 6.27 -4.50 26.22
N GLN A 313 6.28 -3.92 27.42
CA GLN A 313 5.92 -4.63 28.65
C GLN A 313 4.46 -5.10 28.53
N GLY A 314 4.25 -6.42 28.47
CA GLY A 314 2.91 -7.01 28.42
C GLY A 314 2.08 -6.65 29.66
N LYS A 315 0.79 -6.35 29.45
CA LYS A 315 -0.19 -6.18 30.54
C LYS A 315 -0.26 -7.46 31.38
N GLU A 316 -0.20 -7.27 32.70
CA GLU A 316 -0.30 -8.35 33.68
C GLU A 316 -1.70 -8.99 33.67
N THR A 317 -1.81 -10.23 33.19
CA THR A 317 -2.92 -11.11 33.56
C THR A 317 -2.56 -11.84 34.85
N LYS A 318 -3.27 -11.54 35.94
CA LYS A 318 -3.14 -12.25 37.22
C LYS A 318 -3.70 -13.67 37.07
N SER A 319 -2.82 -14.67 36.93
CA SER A 319 -3.14 -16.04 37.32
C SER A 319 -2.58 -16.31 38.71
N ARG A 320 -3.44 -16.87 39.55
CA ARG A 320 -3.16 -17.22 40.95
C ARG A 320 -2.31 -18.50 40.93
N THR A 321 -1.29 -18.52 41.78
CA THR A 321 -0.36 -19.63 42.12
C THR A 321 0.78 -19.98 41.13
N THR A 322 1.99 -19.96 41.71
CA THR A 322 3.32 -20.47 41.28
C THR A 322 4.13 -19.78 40.17
N ARG A 323 5.20 -19.09 40.63
CA ARG A 323 6.41 -18.58 39.93
C ARG A 323 6.22 -17.81 38.62
N LYS A 324 6.26 -16.47 38.73
CA LYS A 324 6.33 -15.48 37.66
C LYS A 324 7.50 -15.76 36.71
N LYS A 325 7.23 -16.20 35.48
CA LYS A 325 8.19 -16.18 34.37
C LYS A 325 7.75 -15.08 33.40
N LYS A 326 8.55 -14.02 33.30
CA LYS A 326 8.34 -12.91 32.37
C LYS A 326 8.65 -13.41 30.96
N GLN A 327 7.65 -13.80 30.18
CA GLN A 327 7.82 -14.07 28.75
C GLN A 327 7.76 -12.73 28.01
N SER A 328 8.91 -12.25 27.53
CA SER A 328 8.97 -11.15 26.57
C SER A 328 8.52 -11.67 25.22
N SER A 329 7.34 -11.28 24.73
CA SER A 329 6.99 -11.47 23.33
C SER A 329 7.63 -10.33 22.52
N SER A 330 8.66 -10.65 21.74
CA SER A 330 9.19 -9.73 20.74
C SER A 330 8.13 -9.52 19.66
N LYS A 331 7.60 -8.31 19.53
CA LYS A 331 6.84 -7.91 18.35
C LYS A 331 7.82 -7.42 17.28
N PHE A 332 7.78 -8.07 16.14
CA PHE A 332 8.37 -7.68 14.86
C PHE A 332 7.61 -6.45 14.36
N MET A 333 8.35 -5.41 14.02
CA MET A 333 7.80 -4.33 13.20
C MET A 333 7.64 -4.87 11.80
N SER A 334 6.39 -5.12 11.38
CA SER A 334 6.11 -5.53 10.02
C SER A 334 6.54 -4.42 9.07
N LEU A 335 7.53 -4.70 8.23
CA LEU A 335 7.82 -3.85 7.08
C LEU A 335 6.53 -3.72 6.24
N GLY A 336 5.94 -2.52 6.21
CA GLY A 336 4.77 -2.21 5.39
C GLY A 336 3.39 -2.47 6.01
N LYS A 337 3.30 -2.95 7.25
CA LYS A 337 2.09 -2.76 8.07
C LYS A 337 2.58 -2.11 9.34
N ASP A 338 2.71 -0.78 9.27
CA ASP A 338 2.81 0.01 10.48
C ASP A 338 1.76 -0.50 11.45
N GLN A 339 2.13 -0.65 12.72
CA GLN A 339 1.14 -0.86 13.76
C GLN A 339 0.40 0.48 13.86
N THR A 340 -0.43 0.77 12.85
CA THR A 340 -1.11 2.04 12.65
C THR A 340 -1.86 2.25 13.94
N VAL A 341 -1.41 3.23 14.71
CA VAL A 341 -2.17 3.67 15.85
C VAL A 341 -3.54 4.01 15.29
N SER A 342 -4.59 3.34 15.79
CA SER A 342 -5.95 3.64 15.34
C SER A 342 -6.15 5.15 15.43
N ILE A 343 -6.83 5.75 14.44
CA ILE A 343 -7.12 7.20 14.40
C ILE A 343 -7.62 7.67 15.78
N LEU A 344 -8.45 6.88 16.45
CA LEU A 344 -8.97 7.17 17.80
C LEU A 344 -7.87 7.30 18.86
N HIS A 345 -6.88 6.40 18.83
CA HIS A 345 -5.73 6.46 19.71
C HIS A 345 -4.80 7.62 19.35
N GLY A 346 -4.63 7.91 18.06
CA GLY A 346 -3.84 9.05 17.59
C GLY A 346 -4.43 10.37 18.09
N VAL A 347 -5.73 10.57 17.86
CA VAL A 347 -6.49 11.73 18.35
C VAL A 347 -6.34 11.88 19.86
N GLY A 348 -6.46 10.78 20.62
CA GLY A 348 -6.27 10.81 22.07
C GLY A 348 -4.85 11.22 22.49
N ARG A 349 -3.80 10.84 21.75
CA ARG A 349 -2.41 11.26 22.02
C ARG A 349 -2.19 12.75 21.75
N VAL A 350 -2.87 13.31 20.76
CA VAL A 350 -2.78 14.73 20.38
C VAL A 350 -3.57 15.60 21.35
N LEU A 351 -4.82 15.24 21.65
CA LEU A 351 -5.73 16.06 22.47
C LEU A 351 -5.46 15.96 23.97
N ASN A 352 -4.83 14.86 24.42
CA ASN A 352 -4.40 14.69 25.81
C ASN A 352 -2.90 14.33 25.88
N PRO A 353 -2.02 15.30 25.59
CA PRO A 353 -0.58 15.08 25.57
C PRO A 353 -0.07 14.81 26.99
N LYS A 354 0.53 13.64 27.21
CA LYS A 354 1.16 13.32 28.49
C LYS A 354 2.57 13.89 28.52
N VAL A 355 2.92 14.62 29.57
CA VAL A 355 4.26 15.14 29.78
C VAL A 355 4.99 14.22 30.78
N ILE A 356 6.16 13.73 30.39
CA ILE A 356 7.05 12.95 31.23
C ILE A 356 8.19 13.87 31.67
N GLU A 357 8.45 13.92 32.98
CA GLU A 357 9.63 14.59 33.52
C GLU A 357 10.81 13.63 33.46
N SER A 358 11.87 14.03 32.76
CA SER A 358 13.12 13.26 32.71
C SER A 358 13.89 13.42 34.03
N ASP A 359 14.79 12.48 34.33
CA ASP A 359 15.65 12.51 35.53
C ASP A 359 16.48 13.82 35.68
N THR A 360 16.62 14.59 34.59
CA THR A 360 17.28 15.90 34.52
C THR A 360 16.35 17.11 34.74
N GLY A 361 15.07 16.89 35.05
CA GLY A 361 14.06 17.94 35.23
C GLY A 361 13.45 18.50 33.94
N CYS A 362 13.87 18.00 32.77
CA CYS A 362 13.30 18.40 31.49
C CYS A 362 11.92 17.76 31.26
N LYS A 363 10.90 18.61 30.99
CA LYS A 363 9.55 18.20 30.59
C LYS A 363 9.54 17.82 29.11
N LYS A 364 9.28 16.56 28.79
CA LYS A 364 9.18 16.05 27.42
C LYS A 364 7.80 15.45 27.18
N LEU A 365 7.24 15.64 25.99
CA LEU A 365 6.02 14.94 25.58
C LEU A 365 6.28 13.43 25.50
N SER A 366 5.31 12.62 25.94
CA SER A 366 5.41 11.16 25.92
C SER A 366 5.49 10.60 24.50
N HIS A 367 4.92 11.32 23.55
CA HIS A 367 4.96 11.05 22.11
C HIS A 367 5.39 12.33 21.42
N SER A 368 6.37 12.26 20.51
CA SER A 368 6.74 13.44 19.72
C SER A 368 5.67 13.69 18.65
N PRO A 369 5.47 14.97 18.23
CA PRO A 369 4.64 15.26 17.06
C PRO A 369 5.11 14.51 15.81
N GLU A 370 6.43 14.39 15.61
CA GLU A 370 7.05 13.67 14.49
C GLU A 370 6.60 12.20 14.43
N GLU A 371 6.62 11.47 15.56
CA GLU A 371 6.16 10.07 15.63
C GLU A 371 4.68 9.91 15.26
N ILE A 372 3.84 10.90 15.60
CA ILE A 372 2.41 10.89 15.28
C ILE A 372 2.21 11.18 13.79
N ILE A 373 2.95 12.13 13.24
CA ILE A 373 2.87 12.51 11.83
C ILE A 373 3.23 11.34 10.93
N GLU A 374 4.32 10.64 11.22
CA GLU A 374 4.74 9.45 10.46
C GLU A 374 3.62 8.39 10.36
N GLN A 375 2.80 8.26 11.41
CA GLN A 375 1.71 7.28 11.45
C GLN A 375 0.47 7.70 10.64
N PHE A 376 0.24 9.01 10.45
CA PHE A 376 -0.98 9.55 9.83
C PHE A 376 -0.74 10.30 8.52
N ILE A 377 0.51 10.38 8.04
CA ILE A 377 0.88 11.05 6.78
C ILE A 377 0.21 10.42 5.55
N SER A 378 -0.25 9.17 5.65
CA SER A 378 -0.99 8.49 4.58
C SER A 378 -2.40 9.04 4.38
N GLN A 379 -3.02 9.62 5.42
CA GLN A 379 -4.37 10.19 5.40
C GLN A 379 -4.46 11.47 6.26
N PRO A 380 -3.70 12.53 5.91
CA PRO A 380 -3.52 13.69 6.76
C PRO A 380 -4.83 14.47 6.94
N ILE A 381 -5.60 14.67 5.86
CA ILE A 381 -6.91 15.35 5.89
C ILE A 381 -7.89 14.62 6.81
N SER A 382 -7.94 13.28 6.72
CA SER A 382 -8.85 12.50 7.57
C SER A 382 -8.49 12.67 9.04
N PHE A 383 -7.20 12.58 9.37
CA PHE A 383 -6.75 12.73 10.75
C PHE A 383 -7.01 14.13 11.32
N VAL A 384 -6.75 15.19 10.54
CA VAL A 384 -7.02 16.58 10.96
C VAL A 384 -8.52 16.81 11.16
N ASN A 385 -9.39 16.28 10.31
CA ASN A 385 -10.84 16.37 10.50
C ASN A 385 -11.30 15.69 11.80
N PHE A 386 -10.68 14.57 12.18
CA PHE A 386 -10.94 13.95 13.47
C PHE A 386 -10.44 14.80 14.64
N LEU A 387 -9.36 15.56 14.49
CA LEU A 387 -8.92 16.51 15.52
C LEU A 387 -9.89 17.69 15.65
N GLU A 388 -10.34 18.24 14.52
CA GLU A 388 -11.29 19.37 14.45
C GLU A 388 -12.65 19.04 15.11
N GLU A 389 -13.22 17.86 14.84
CA GLU A 389 -14.51 17.50 15.46
C GLU A 389 -14.38 17.33 16.99
N ASN A 390 -13.17 17.03 17.50
CA ASN A 390 -12.98 16.57 18.87
C ASN A 390 -12.17 17.50 19.77
N TYR A 391 -11.54 18.56 19.28
CA TYR A 391 -10.65 19.37 20.14
C TYR A 391 -11.42 20.14 21.21
N LEU A 392 -12.57 20.76 20.90
CA LEU A 392 -13.28 21.65 21.83
C LEU A 392 -13.56 21.04 23.23
N PRO A 393 -14.10 19.81 23.37
CA PRO A 393 -14.35 19.20 24.68
C PRO A 393 -13.09 18.94 25.52
N HIS A 394 -11.91 18.93 24.91
CA HIS A 394 -10.64 18.62 25.57
C HIS A 394 -9.90 19.86 26.08
N PHE A 395 -10.36 21.05 25.73
CA PHE A 395 -9.75 22.32 26.13
C PHE A 395 -10.54 22.93 27.29
N SER A 396 -9.83 23.37 28.33
CA SER A 396 -10.41 24.01 29.52
C SER A 396 -10.40 25.55 29.46
N ASN A 397 -9.56 26.14 28.58
CA ASN A 397 -9.38 27.58 28.45
C ASN A 397 -9.66 28.03 27.01
N ILE A 398 -10.46 29.08 26.86
CA ILE A 398 -10.80 29.70 25.57
C ILE A 398 -9.58 30.27 24.83
N ASP A 399 -8.57 30.80 25.55
CA ASP A 399 -7.35 31.33 24.91
C ASP A 399 -6.51 30.23 24.24
N HIS A 400 -6.62 29.00 24.75
CA HIS A 400 -5.98 27.84 24.16
C HIS A 400 -6.78 27.34 22.95
N VAL A 401 -8.11 27.42 23.03
CA VAL A 401 -9.03 27.09 21.93
C VAL A 401 -8.78 28.00 20.72
N ASP A 402 -8.61 29.30 20.93
CA ASP A 402 -8.34 30.27 19.86
C ASP A 402 -7.06 29.93 19.07
N LYS A 403 -5.99 29.57 19.78
CA LYS A 403 -4.72 29.13 19.19
C LYS A 403 -4.86 27.81 18.44
N ALA A 404 -5.60 26.87 19.00
CA ALA A 404 -5.88 25.58 18.37
C ALA A 404 -6.72 25.74 17.09
N ALA A 405 -7.76 26.58 17.13
CA ALA A 405 -8.62 26.85 15.99
C ALA A 405 -7.86 27.53 14.85
N SER A 406 -7.02 28.52 15.17
CA SER A 406 -6.15 29.18 14.20
C SER A 406 -5.20 28.17 13.53
N ALA A 407 -4.56 27.31 14.32
CA ALA A 407 -3.65 26.30 13.79
C ALA A 407 -4.34 25.23 12.94
N ILE A 408 -5.56 24.81 13.29
CA ILE A 408 -6.37 23.89 12.46
C ILE A 408 -6.72 24.56 11.13
N SER A 409 -7.07 25.86 11.14
CA SER A 409 -7.36 26.62 9.92
C SER A 409 -6.13 26.72 9.01
N ASP A 410 -4.95 27.02 9.57
CA ASP A 410 -3.70 27.04 8.81
C ASP A 410 -3.37 25.66 8.24
N ALA A 411 -3.57 24.61 9.04
CA ALA A 411 -3.38 23.24 8.60
C ALA A 411 -4.32 22.86 7.45
N ASP A 412 -5.61 23.20 7.52
CA ASP A 412 -6.58 22.94 6.44
C ASP A 412 -6.18 23.64 5.14
N PHE A 413 -5.74 24.89 5.23
CA PHE A 413 -5.22 25.64 4.07
C PHE A 413 -4.02 24.94 3.43
N MET A 414 -3.07 24.45 4.23
CA MET A 414 -1.92 23.70 3.72
C MET A 414 -2.33 22.36 3.13
N LEU A 415 -3.28 21.67 3.74
CA LEU A 415 -3.78 20.38 3.29
C LEU A 415 -4.61 20.46 2.01
N ALA A 416 -5.15 21.65 1.67
CA ALA A 416 -5.86 21.87 0.42
C ALA A 416 -4.96 21.66 -0.82
N GLU A 417 -3.65 21.93 -0.72
CA GLU A 417 -2.70 21.63 -1.79
C GLU A 417 -2.20 20.18 -1.68
N TRP A 418 -2.98 19.26 -2.23
CA TRP A 418 -2.70 17.82 -2.20
C TRP A 418 -1.60 17.37 -3.17
N ARG A 419 -1.25 18.21 -4.15
CA ARG A 419 -0.22 17.86 -5.16
C ARG A 419 1.19 17.93 -4.57
N GLU A 420 1.40 18.80 -3.59
CA GLU A 420 2.69 19.02 -2.95
C GLU A 420 2.81 18.22 -1.65
N LYS A 421 3.69 17.21 -1.63
CA LYS A 421 3.90 16.36 -0.45
C LYS A 421 4.30 17.17 0.79
N MET A 422 5.12 18.21 0.60
CA MET A 422 5.56 19.08 1.70
C MET A 422 4.37 19.77 2.37
N CYS A 423 3.41 20.26 1.60
CA CYS A 423 2.20 20.88 2.14
C CYS A 423 1.38 19.89 2.98
N GLN A 424 1.30 18.63 2.57
CA GLN A 424 0.62 17.58 3.34
C GLN A 424 1.31 17.28 4.68
N GLU A 425 2.65 17.18 4.66
CA GLU A 425 3.46 16.90 5.85
C GLU A 425 3.44 18.06 6.84
N TYR A 426 3.68 19.28 6.36
CA TYR A 426 3.65 20.48 7.20
C TYR A 426 2.24 20.82 7.68
N GLY A 427 1.19 20.63 6.87
CA GLY A 427 -0.19 20.85 7.31
C GLY A 427 -0.55 19.91 8.48
N LEU A 428 -0.20 18.63 8.36
CA LEU A 428 -0.37 17.67 9.45
C LEU A 428 0.49 18.02 10.68
N TYR A 429 1.73 18.43 10.48
CA TYR A 429 2.62 18.90 11.56
C TYR A 429 2.01 20.07 12.31
N THR A 430 1.53 21.09 11.59
CA THR A 430 0.94 22.31 12.15
C THR A 430 -0.27 21.97 13.01
N ALA A 431 -1.18 21.10 12.56
CA ALA A 431 -2.31 20.65 13.36
C ALA A 431 -1.85 19.89 14.63
N VAL A 432 -1.01 18.87 14.47
CA VAL A 432 -0.61 17.97 15.56
C VAL A 432 0.20 18.71 16.62
N ALA A 433 1.28 19.36 16.23
CA ALA A 433 2.18 20.05 17.16
C ALA A 433 1.46 21.20 17.86
N SER A 434 0.67 22.00 17.13
CA SER A 434 -0.01 23.15 17.73
C SER A 434 -1.09 22.74 18.71
N LEU A 435 -1.87 21.68 18.44
CA LEU A 435 -2.87 21.17 19.39
C LEU A 435 -2.22 20.64 20.67
N MET A 436 -1.12 19.89 20.54
CA MET A 436 -0.37 19.37 21.69
C MET A 436 0.24 20.49 22.53
N LEU A 437 0.69 21.58 21.91
CA LEU A 437 1.30 22.73 22.58
C LEU A 437 0.27 23.73 23.14
N ALA A 438 -0.86 23.90 22.46
CA ALA A 438 -1.93 24.80 22.88
C ALA A 438 -2.67 24.25 24.11
N ASN A 439 -2.91 22.94 24.19
CA ASN A 439 -3.64 22.33 25.30
C ASN A 439 -2.78 22.14 26.55
N LYS A 440 -2.44 23.24 27.24
CA LYS A 440 -1.62 23.22 28.47
C LYS A 440 -2.35 22.69 29.71
N ALA A 441 -3.68 22.60 29.65
CA ALA A 441 -4.54 22.15 30.75
C ALA A 441 -5.67 21.28 30.18
N PRO A 442 -5.35 20.05 29.73
CA PRO A 442 -6.33 19.17 29.12
C PRO A 442 -7.42 18.79 30.13
N VAL A 443 -8.67 18.77 29.68
CA VAL A 443 -9.80 18.31 30.48
C VAL A 443 -9.60 16.82 30.80
N SER A 444 -9.55 16.47 32.09
CA SER A 444 -9.28 15.10 32.54
C SER A 444 -10.48 14.16 32.46
N ALA A 445 -11.66 14.68 32.10
CA ALA A 445 -12.87 13.89 31.93
C ALA A 445 -12.76 12.96 30.71
N TRP A 446 -13.37 11.77 30.81
CA TRP A 446 -13.43 10.87 29.67
C TRP A 446 -14.38 11.45 28.60
N ASN A 447 -13.81 11.79 27.45
CA ASN A 447 -14.53 12.28 26.28
C ASN A 447 -14.43 11.25 25.15
N PRO A 448 -15.55 10.70 24.65
CA PRO A 448 -15.53 9.79 23.52
C PRO A 448 -15.18 10.56 22.23
N VAL A 449 -14.24 10.00 21.45
CA VAL A 449 -13.90 10.52 20.11
C VAL A 449 -15.07 10.24 19.16
N ARG A 450 -15.55 11.29 18.50
CA ARG A 450 -16.64 11.25 17.51
C ARG A 450 -16.07 11.34 16.09
N GLY A 451 -16.73 10.71 15.13
CA GLY A 451 -16.38 10.87 13.73
C GLY A 451 -16.81 12.24 13.20
N PRO A 452 -16.07 12.84 12.26
CA PRO A 452 -16.40 14.15 11.69
C PRO A 452 -17.77 14.11 11.00
N LYS A 453 -18.62 15.11 11.25
CA LYS A 453 -19.97 15.17 10.68
C LYS A 453 -19.94 15.77 9.25
N ASN A 454 -20.38 14.99 8.27
CA ASN A 454 -20.66 15.37 6.86
C ASN A 454 -19.56 16.15 6.10
N MET A 455 -18.56 15.42 5.58
CA MET A 455 -17.56 15.90 4.59
C MET A 455 -18.11 16.09 3.15
N LYS A 456 -19.38 16.48 2.95
CA LYS A 456 -19.83 16.88 1.60
C LYS A 456 -19.48 18.35 1.41
N ILE A 457 -18.42 18.62 0.66
CA ILE A 457 -18.19 19.95 0.08
C ILE A 457 -19.43 20.26 -0.77
N GLN A 458 -20.36 21.05 -0.22
CA GLN A 458 -21.44 21.64 -0.99
C GLN A 458 -20.83 22.81 -1.74
N TYR A 459 -20.46 22.58 -2.99
CA TYR A 459 -20.16 23.67 -3.89
C TYR A 459 -21.40 24.56 -4.01
N PRO A 460 -21.28 25.89 -3.93
CA PRO A 460 -22.40 26.78 -4.20
C PRO A 460 -22.93 26.44 -5.60
N LEU A 461 -24.22 26.15 -5.69
CA LEU A 461 -24.89 26.03 -6.97
C LEU A 461 -24.80 27.41 -7.63
N VAL A 462 -24.10 27.49 -8.75
CA VAL A 462 -24.13 28.68 -9.59
C VAL A 462 -25.53 28.71 -10.19
N ASP A 463 -26.36 29.63 -9.72
CA ASP A 463 -27.68 29.88 -10.31
C ASP A 463 -27.48 30.18 -11.81
N THR A 464 -27.93 29.26 -12.66
CA THR A 464 -27.99 29.43 -14.13
C THR A 464 -29.20 30.24 -14.54
#